data_AF-A0A9Q3GJB1-F1
#
_entry.id   AF-A0A9Q3GJB1-F1
#
_cell.length_a   1.000
_cell.length_b   1.000
_cell.length_c   1.000
_cell.angle_alpha   90.00
_cell.angle_beta   90.00
_cell.angle_gamma   90.00
#
_symmetry.space_group_name_H-M   'P 1'
#
loop_
_entity.id
_entity.type
_entity.pdbx_description
1 polymer ?
#
loop_
_entity_poly.entity_id
_entity_poly.type
_entity_poly.pdbx_seq_one_letter_code
_entity_poly.pdbx_strand_id
1 'polypeptide(L)'
;MNESLNHPFSSLSDIRRLKKLNYSIFFTWERGIGSALRMRNLRDMLIETPSTVKTDPIYLKKKEMVYYFIVGHLNDENYEEFVSDGDEEPYEICNTIKYYYASSSGENIASHFRKLFRIKLSPSFSSLSEAISSFRSSLKLLWGISPSIFSEDIMVEALAFYVLLFLPET
;
A
#
# COMPACT_ATOMS: atom_id res chain seq x y z
N MET A 1 0.05 18.27 37.53
CA MET A 1 0.32 16.89 37.08
C MET A 1 0.70 16.97 35.61
N ASN A 2 1.95 16.68 35.28
CA ASN A 2 2.46 16.70 33.92
C ASN A 2 1.90 15.48 33.15
N GLU A 3 0.91 15.70 32.30
CA GLU A 3 0.62 14.74 31.23
C GLU A 3 1.81 14.75 30.28
N SER A 4 2.66 13.73 30.41
CA SER A 4 3.69 13.46 29.42
C SER A 4 3.00 13.28 28.07
N LEU A 5 3.19 14.27 27.20
CA LEU A 5 2.85 14.22 25.79
C LEU A 5 3.61 13.06 25.14
N ASN A 6 3.05 11.85 25.24
CA ASN A 6 3.51 10.70 24.48
C ASN A 6 3.23 11.01 23.00
N HIS A 7 4.24 11.53 22.30
CA HIS A 7 4.26 11.53 20.85
C HIS A 7 4.10 10.07 20.40
N PRO A 8 3.07 9.69 19.62
CA PRO A 8 2.84 8.30 19.21
C PRO A 8 3.91 7.78 18.22
N PHE A 9 4.93 8.59 17.94
CA PHE A 9 6.13 8.29 17.18
C PHE A 9 7.40 8.57 17.99
N SER A 10 7.35 8.43 19.33
CA SER A 10 8.48 8.69 20.24
C SER A 10 9.70 7.79 20.00
N SER A 11 9.61 6.79 19.11
CA SER A 11 10.73 5.96 18.72
C SER A 11 11.06 6.13 17.23
N LEU A 12 12.29 6.55 16.93
CA LEU A 12 12.88 6.48 15.58
C LEU A 12 12.82 5.06 14.98
N SER A 13 12.65 4.03 15.81
CA SER A 13 12.44 2.64 15.39
C SER A 13 11.13 2.40 14.67
N ASP A 14 10.06 3.17 14.94
CA ASP A 14 8.78 3.00 14.26
C ASP A 14 8.80 3.52 12.81
N ILE A 15 9.61 4.56 12.56
CA ILE A 15 9.87 5.12 11.21
C ILE A 15 10.86 4.24 10.43
N ARG A 16 11.74 3.51 11.11
CA ARG A 16 12.77 2.67 10.43
C ARG A 16 12.26 1.32 9.89
N ARG A 17 11.06 0.87 10.26
CA ARG A 17 10.58 -0.48 9.89
C ARG A 17 10.05 -0.58 8.48
N LEU A 18 9.57 0.52 7.89
CA LEU A 18 9.06 0.53 6.54
C LEU A 18 10.17 0.98 5.57
N LYS A 19 10.32 0.25 4.48
CA LYS A 19 11.24 0.66 3.40
C LYS A 19 10.71 1.93 2.74
N LYS A 20 11.62 2.85 2.41
CA LYS A 20 11.29 4.09 1.67
C LYS A 20 10.63 3.79 0.33
N LEU A 21 9.63 4.58 -0.05
CA LEU A 21 8.86 4.42 -1.28
C LEU A 21 9.76 4.34 -2.52
N ASN A 22 9.44 3.40 -3.41
CA ASN A 22 9.90 3.33 -4.80
C ASN A 22 8.94 2.45 -5.61
N TYR A 23 9.10 2.44 -6.94
CA TYR A 23 8.27 1.67 -7.87
C TYR A 23 8.12 0.20 -7.52
N SER A 24 9.21 -0.48 -7.14
CA SER A 24 9.20 -1.93 -6.92
C SER A 24 8.49 -2.36 -5.63
N ILE A 25 8.25 -1.43 -4.71
CA ILE A 25 7.68 -1.71 -3.39
C ILE A 25 6.46 -0.87 -3.04
N PHE A 26 5.89 -0.10 -3.97
CA PHE A 26 4.76 0.79 -3.73
C PHE A 26 3.64 0.13 -2.90
N PHE A 27 3.22 -1.08 -3.25
CA PHE A 27 2.17 -1.79 -2.49
C PHE A 27 2.58 -2.21 -1.09
N THR A 28 3.84 -2.61 -0.91
CA THR A 28 4.37 -2.94 0.42
C THR A 28 4.44 -1.68 1.27
N TRP A 29 4.83 -0.56 0.67
CA TRP A 29 4.82 0.75 1.30
C TRP A 29 3.40 1.18 1.68
N GLU A 30 2.44 1.13 0.75
CA GLU A 30 1.04 1.55 0.98
C GLU A 30 0.39 0.75 2.11
N ARG A 31 0.50 -0.57 2.08
CA ARG A 31 0.00 -1.44 3.15
C ARG A 31 0.70 -1.19 4.48
N GLY A 32 2.01 -0.94 4.44
CA GLY A 32 2.83 -0.64 5.59
C GLY A 32 2.39 0.63 6.30
N ILE A 33 2.27 1.72 5.54
CA ILE A 33 1.79 3.02 6.02
C ILE A 33 0.37 2.88 6.57
N GLY A 34 -0.55 2.27 5.82
CA GLY A 34 -1.93 2.09 6.25
C GLY A 34 -2.08 1.25 7.52
N SER A 35 -1.27 0.19 7.67
CA SER A 35 -1.25 -0.64 8.89
C SER A 35 -0.69 0.12 10.09
N ALA A 36 0.43 0.84 9.90
CA ALA A 36 1.08 1.60 10.96
C ALA A 36 0.21 2.73 11.50
N LEU A 37 -0.56 3.39 10.63
CA LEU A 37 -1.50 4.43 11.02
C LEU A 37 -2.78 3.87 11.63
N ARG A 38 -3.24 2.70 11.17
CA ARG A 38 -4.38 1.99 11.79
C ARG A 38 -4.10 1.66 13.25
N MET A 39 -2.91 1.17 13.56
CA MET A 39 -2.49 0.87 14.95
C MET A 39 -2.52 2.10 15.87
N ARG A 40 -2.54 3.31 15.30
CA ARG A 40 -2.56 4.59 16.02
C ARG A 40 -3.90 5.32 15.93
N ASN A 41 -4.94 4.68 15.36
CA ASN A 41 -6.24 5.31 15.06
C ASN A 41 -6.12 6.58 14.18
N LEU A 42 -5.19 6.56 13.23
CA LEU A 42 -4.91 7.66 12.30
C LEU A 42 -5.18 7.31 10.83
N ARG A 43 -5.61 6.07 10.55
CA ARG A 43 -5.79 5.59 9.16
C ARG A 43 -6.81 6.42 8.38
N ASP A 44 -7.84 6.94 9.05
CA ASP A 44 -8.93 7.64 8.38
C ASP A 44 -8.48 8.96 7.75
N MET A 45 -7.38 9.55 8.26
CA MET A 45 -6.71 10.72 7.67
C MET A 45 -6.13 10.45 6.27
N LEU A 46 -6.04 9.18 5.84
CA LEU A 46 -5.62 8.80 4.48
C LEU A 46 -6.78 8.55 3.53
N ILE A 47 -8.01 8.54 4.03
CA ILE A 47 -9.20 8.13 3.26
C ILE A 47 -10.04 9.35 2.90
N GLU A 48 -10.13 10.31 3.81
CA GLU A 48 -10.87 11.55 3.61
C GLU A 48 -10.27 12.67 4.45
N THR A 49 -10.40 13.89 3.94
CA THR A 49 -10.19 15.09 4.76
C THR A 49 -11.45 15.29 5.59
N PRO A 50 -11.37 15.26 6.94
CA PRO A 50 -12.54 15.47 7.79
C PRO A 50 -13.24 16.79 7.46
N SER A 51 -14.56 16.75 7.34
CA SER A 51 -15.41 17.93 7.09
C SER A 51 -15.47 18.88 8.29
N THR A 52 -15.17 18.39 9.48
CA THR A 52 -15.19 19.17 10.71
C THR A 52 -13.83 19.78 11.05
N VAL A 53 -13.81 21.11 10.94
CA VAL A 53 -12.97 22.08 11.64
C VAL A 53 -11.46 21.87 11.46
N LYS A 54 -10.93 22.34 10.31
CA LYS A 54 -9.48 22.55 10.08
C LYS A 54 -8.78 23.39 11.15
N THR A 55 -9.53 24.04 12.05
CA THR A 55 -9.03 24.83 13.17
C THR A 55 -9.01 24.08 14.51
N ASP A 56 -9.45 22.82 14.58
CA ASP A 56 -9.35 22.01 15.80
C ASP A 56 -7.87 21.70 16.09
N PRO A 57 -7.32 22.11 17.25
CA PRO A 57 -5.94 21.81 17.62
C PRO A 57 -5.60 20.32 17.61
N ILE A 58 -6.58 19.45 17.93
CA ILE A 58 -6.40 18.00 17.90
C ILE A 58 -6.27 17.52 16.45
N TYR A 59 -7.09 18.06 15.54
CA TYR A 59 -7.01 17.77 14.11
C TYR A 59 -5.64 18.19 13.56
N LEU A 60 -5.22 19.45 13.79
CA LEU A 60 -3.94 19.98 13.31
C LEU A 60 -2.76 19.12 13.76
N LYS A 61 -2.76 18.70 15.03
CA LYS A 61 -1.73 17.82 15.57
C LYS A 61 -1.73 16.45 14.90
N LYS A 62 -2.91 15.86 14.65
CA LYS A 62 -3.03 14.58 13.93
C LYS A 62 -2.61 14.72 12.47
N LYS A 63 -2.98 15.81 11.80
CA LYS A 63 -2.57 16.16 10.43
C LYS A 63 -1.05 16.16 10.33
N GLU A 64 -0.40 16.97 11.16
CA GLU A 64 1.05 17.11 11.21
C GLU A 64 1.75 15.75 11.44
N MET A 65 1.23 14.96 12.40
CA MET A 65 1.74 13.62 12.68
C MET A 65 1.66 12.68 11.47
N VAL A 66 0.52 12.64 10.78
CA VAL A 66 0.36 11.75 9.61
C VAL A 66 1.18 12.26 8.44
N TYR A 67 1.20 13.57 8.22
CA TYR A 67 2.00 14.22 7.17
C TYR A 67 3.47 13.84 7.30
N TYR A 68 4.11 14.12 8.44
CA TYR A 68 5.52 13.79 8.63
C TYR A 68 5.78 12.28 8.63
N PHE A 69 4.80 11.47 9.03
CA PHE A 69 4.92 10.03 8.90
C PHE A 69 4.96 9.59 7.43
N ILE A 70 4.11 10.11 6.55
CA ILE A 70 4.17 9.79 5.12
C ILE A 70 5.49 10.27 4.53
N VAL A 71 5.81 11.54 4.74
CA VAL A 71 6.98 12.23 4.19
C VAL A 71 8.29 11.56 4.64
N GLY A 72 8.39 11.18 5.91
CA GLY A 72 9.56 10.46 6.45
C GLY A 72 9.82 9.09 5.81
N HIS A 73 8.84 8.53 5.09
CA HIS A 73 8.97 7.27 4.35
C HIS A 73 9.09 7.45 2.84
N LEU A 74 9.34 8.67 2.37
CA LEU A 74 9.74 8.94 0.99
C LEU A 74 11.28 8.88 0.87
N ASN A 75 11.77 8.46 -0.29
CA ASN A 75 13.15 8.74 -0.70
C ASN A 75 13.23 10.16 -1.25
N ASP A 76 14.45 10.64 -1.49
CA ASP A 76 14.69 12.04 -1.82
C ASP A 76 13.99 12.42 -3.14
N GLU A 77 14.05 11.53 -4.15
CA GLU A 77 13.32 11.68 -5.42
C GLU A 77 11.80 11.82 -5.24
N ASN A 78 11.16 10.93 -4.46
CA ASN A 78 9.72 11.00 -4.23
C ASN A 78 9.34 12.16 -3.30
N TYR A 79 10.24 12.60 -2.43
CA TYR A 79 10.02 13.79 -1.61
C TYR A 79 9.92 15.02 -2.51
N GLU A 80 10.90 15.22 -3.40
CA GLU A 80 10.92 16.35 -4.34
C GLU A 80 9.71 16.34 -5.29
N GLU A 81 9.25 15.15 -5.70
CA GLU A 81 8.10 15.01 -6.61
C GLU A 81 6.75 15.29 -5.94
N PHE A 82 6.55 14.85 -4.68
CA PHE A 82 5.21 14.82 -4.06
C PHE A 82 5.00 15.80 -2.91
N VAL A 83 6.05 16.43 -2.40
CA VAL A 83 6.00 17.29 -1.21
C VAL A 83 6.31 18.73 -1.62
N SER A 84 5.35 19.63 -1.43
CA SER A 84 5.50 21.08 -1.58
C SER A 84 5.65 21.76 -0.20
N ASP A 85 5.40 23.06 -0.11
CA ASP A 85 5.79 23.93 1.02
C ASP A 85 5.04 23.69 2.36
N GLY A 86 4.44 22.51 2.60
CA GLY A 86 4.09 22.05 3.95
C GLY A 86 2.62 22.14 4.37
N ASP A 87 1.71 22.56 3.47
CA ASP A 87 0.30 22.81 3.79
C ASP A 87 -0.65 21.67 3.37
N GLU A 88 -0.17 20.64 2.69
CA GLU A 88 -1.01 19.62 2.07
C GLU A 88 -1.72 18.74 3.10
N GLU A 89 -2.93 18.30 2.74
CA GLU A 89 -3.62 17.31 3.55
C GLU A 89 -2.97 15.92 3.35
N PRO A 90 -2.80 15.12 4.42
CA PRO A 90 -2.25 13.76 4.31
C PRO A 90 -2.98 12.88 3.29
N TYR A 91 -4.30 13.08 3.18
CA TYR A 91 -5.13 12.46 2.16
C TYR A 91 -4.66 12.81 0.73
N GLU A 92 -4.41 14.09 0.47
CA GLU A 92 -4.03 14.60 -0.86
C GLU A 92 -2.69 14.03 -1.30
N ILE A 93 -1.65 14.13 -0.46
CA ILE A 93 -0.33 13.55 -0.76
C ILE A 93 -0.45 12.04 -1.02
N CYS A 94 -1.17 11.33 -0.16
CA CYS A 94 -1.33 9.89 -0.28
C CYS A 94 -2.05 9.52 -1.60
N ASN A 95 -3.09 10.26 -1.98
CA ASN A 95 -3.79 10.04 -3.24
C ASN A 95 -2.93 10.37 -4.46
N THR A 96 -2.16 11.46 -4.43
CA THR A 96 -1.24 11.82 -5.52
C THR A 96 -0.19 10.74 -5.73
N ILE A 97 0.42 10.23 -4.66
CA ILE A 97 1.37 9.11 -4.71
C ILE A 97 0.70 7.88 -5.31
N LYS A 98 -0.49 7.50 -4.81
CA LYS A 98 -1.22 6.34 -5.33
C LYS A 98 -1.52 6.49 -6.81
N TYR A 99 -1.98 7.67 -7.23
CA TYR A 99 -2.30 7.95 -8.61
C TYR A 99 -1.06 7.86 -9.50
N TYR A 100 0.07 8.43 -9.09
CA TYR A 100 1.33 8.36 -9.85
C TYR A 100 1.80 6.92 -10.06
N TYR A 101 1.83 6.12 -8.99
CA TYR A 101 2.28 4.74 -9.04
C TYR A 101 1.26 3.77 -9.68
N ALA A 102 -0.04 4.11 -9.65
CA ALA A 102 -1.11 3.36 -10.32
C ALA A 102 -1.29 3.78 -11.80
N SER A 103 -0.96 5.01 -12.19
CA SER A 103 -1.05 5.50 -13.58
C SER A 103 0.15 5.09 -14.43
N SER A 104 1.34 4.95 -13.83
CA SER A 104 2.56 4.44 -14.47
C SER A 104 2.52 2.92 -14.76
N SER A 105 1.33 2.31 -14.80
CA SER A 105 1.15 0.90 -14.49
C SER A 105 1.21 -0.10 -15.63
N GLY A 106 1.47 0.29 -16.88
CA GLY A 106 1.72 -0.70 -17.94
C GLY A 106 2.88 -1.65 -17.58
N GLU A 107 4.00 -1.09 -17.10
CA GLU A 107 5.17 -1.85 -16.68
C GLU A 107 4.99 -2.54 -15.32
N ASN A 108 4.22 -1.94 -14.40
CA ASN A 108 3.90 -2.57 -13.12
C ASN A 108 2.96 -3.77 -13.30
N ILE A 109 1.91 -3.65 -14.13
CA ILE A 109 1.04 -4.76 -14.52
C ILE A 109 1.88 -5.88 -15.14
N ALA A 110 2.75 -5.56 -16.10
CA ALA A 110 3.65 -6.55 -16.70
C ALA A 110 4.60 -7.21 -15.69
N SER A 111 5.15 -6.46 -14.73
CA SER A 111 5.99 -6.98 -13.65
C SER A 111 5.24 -7.91 -12.70
N HIS A 112 3.99 -7.56 -12.35
CA HIS A 112 3.11 -8.39 -11.53
C HIS A 112 2.63 -9.65 -12.28
N PHE A 113 2.34 -9.54 -13.58
CA PHE A 113 2.11 -10.71 -14.43
C PHE A 113 3.35 -11.61 -14.51
N ARG A 114 4.55 -11.06 -14.70
CA ARG A 114 5.80 -11.84 -14.67
C ARG A 114 5.98 -12.57 -13.35
N LYS A 115 5.60 -11.97 -12.21
CA LYS A 115 5.60 -12.63 -10.91
C LYS A 115 4.57 -13.76 -10.84
N LEU A 116 3.35 -13.55 -11.32
CA LEU A 116 2.31 -14.59 -11.41
C LEU A 116 2.76 -15.77 -12.27
N PHE A 117 3.29 -15.51 -13.46
CA PHE A 117 3.80 -16.55 -14.37
C PHE A 117 5.06 -17.27 -13.86
N ARG A 118 5.73 -16.73 -12.84
CA ARG A 118 6.90 -17.36 -12.19
C ARG A 118 6.54 -18.25 -11.01
N ILE A 119 5.30 -18.24 -10.54
CA ILE A 119 4.86 -19.13 -9.47
C ILE A 119 4.91 -20.56 -10.02
N LYS A 120 5.86 -21.35 -9.54
CA LYS A 120 6.00 -22.77 -9.87
C LYS A 120 5.27 -23.59 -8.83
N LEU A 121 4.32 -24.40 -9.26
CA LEU A 121 3.67 -25.40 -8.41
C LEU A 121 4.56 -26.64 -8.37
N SER A 122 5.12 -26.94 -7.19
CA SER A 122 5.81 -28.21 -6.95
C SER A 122 4.75 -29.29 -6.63
N PRO A 123 5.00 -30.58 -6.94
CA PRO A 123 4.04 -31.66 -6.69
C PRO A 123 3.68 -31.88 -5.21
N SER A 124 4.39 -31.25 -4.28
CA SER A 124 4.13 -31.40 -2.85
C SER A 124 2.98 -30.51 -2.38
N PHE A 125 2.10 -31.07 -1.53
CA PHE A 125 0.90 -30.39 -1.02
C PHE A 125 1.21 -29.10 -0.24
N SER A 126 2.35 -29.04 0.46
CA SER A 126 2.83 -27.83 1.15
C SER A 126 3.15 -26.70 0.17
N SER A 127 3.74 -27.04 -0.99
CA SER A 127 4.06 -26.06 -2.02
C SER A 127 2.83 -25.55 -2.78
N LEU A 128 1.75 -26.32 -2.83
CA LEU A 128 0.47 -25.90 -3.42
C LEU A 128 -0.20 -24.79 -2.60
N SER A 129 -0.29 -24.95 -1.27
CA SER A 129 -0.87 -23.93 -0.38
C SER A 129 -0.10 -22.59 -0.44
N GLU A 130 1.23 -22.66 -0.43
CA GLU A 130 2.10 -21.48 -0.55
C GLU A 130 1.97 -20.80 -1.92
N ALA A 131 1.89 -21.59 -2.99
CA ALA A 131 1.68 -21.08 -4.33
C ALA A 131 0.30 -20.42 -4.50
N ILE A 132 -0.77 -21.01 -3.96
CA ILE A 132 -2.12 -20.42 -3.94
C ILE A 132 -2.11 -19.10 -3.17
N SER A 133 -1.44 -19.06 -2.02
CA SER A 133 -1.34 -17.84 -1.20
C SER A 133 -0.55 -16.73 -1.91
N SER A 134 0.53 -17.10 -2.59
CA SER A 134 1.35 -16.19 -3.39
C SER A 134 0.61 -15.68 -4.63
N PHE A 135 -0.18 -16.55 -5.27
CA PHE A 135 -1.02 -16.23 -6.41
C PHE A 135 -2.11 -15.24 -5.99
N ARG A 136 -2.89 -15.54 -4.95
CA ARG A 136 -3.93 -14.65 -4.39
C ARG A 136 -3.36 -13.29 -3.99
N SER A 137 -2.18 -13.27 -3.38
CA SER A 137 -1.52 -12.04 -2.98
C SER A 137 -1.10 -11.19 -4.18
N SER A 138 -0.62 -11.82 -5.25
CA SER A 138 -0.22 -11.15 -6.49
C SER A 138 -1.41 -10.68 -7.33
N LEU A 139 -2.50 -11.44 -7.33
CA LEU A 139 -3.75 -11.09 -8.02
C LEU A 139 -4.44 -9.90 -7.36
N LYS A 140 -4.49 -9.86 -6.01
CA LYS A 140 -4.99 -8.69 -5.26
C LYS A 140 -4.20 -7.41 -5.54
N LEU A 141 -2.91 -7.54 -5.83
CA LEU A 141 -2.06 -6.41 -6.23
C LEU A 141 -2.44 -5.90 -7.62
N LEU A 142 -2.64 -6.79 -8.59
CA LEU A 142 -3.13 -6.41 -9.92
C LEU A 142 -4.49 -5.72 -9.88
N TRP A 143 -5.42 -6.21 -9.07
CA TRP A 143 -6.72 -5.57 -8.89
C TRP A 143 -6.61 -4.15 -8.34
N GLY A 144 -5.74 -3.95 -7.34
CA GLY A 144 -5.49 -2.62 -6.77
C GLY A 144 -4.85 -1.63 -7.76
N ILE A 145 -4.17 -2.12 -8.80
CA ILE A 145 -3.56 -1.28 -9.85
C ILE A 145 -4.60 -0.78 -10.84
N SER A 146 -5.49 -1.67 -11.30
CA SER A 146 -6.44 -1.33 -12.34
C SER A 146 -7.76 -2.08 -12.13
N PRO A 147 -8.65 -1.55 -11.28
CA PRO A 147 -9.96 -2.14 -11.04
C PRO A 147 -10.83 -2.20 -12.30
N SER A 148 -10.58 -1.32 -13.27
CA SER A 148 -11.30 -1.29 -14.56
C SER A 148 -10.85 -2.37 -15.55
N ILE A 149 -9.60 -2.85 -15.45
CA ILE A 149 -9.07 -3.93 -16.29
C ILE A 149 -9.28 -5.30 -15.61
N PHE A 150 -9.20 -5.35 -14.29
CA PHE A 150 -9.32 -6.57 -13.51
C PHE A 150 -10.59 -6.51 -12.65
N SER A 151 -11.73 -6.90 -13.21
CA SER A 151 -12.95 -7.06 -12.41
C SER A 151 -12.83 -8.25 -11.45
N GLU A 152 -13.73 -8.32 -10.47
CA GLU A 152 -13.82 -9.48 -9.56
C GLU A 152 -14.04 -10.79 -10.34
N ASP A 153 -14.87 -10.75 -11.39
CA ASP A 153 -15.12 -11.89 -12.27
C ASP A 153 -13.84 -12.36 -12.98
N ILE A 154 -13.07 -11.43 -13.56
CA ILE A 154 -11.78 -11.73 -14.22
C ILE A 154 -10.79 -12.35 -13.23
N MET A 155 -10.81 -11.92 -11.95
CA MET A 155 -9.96 -12.51 -10.92
C MET A 155 -10.35 -13.94 -10.57
N VAL A 156 -11.65 -14.22 -10.45
CA VAL A 156 -12.16 -15.58 -10.20
C VAL A 156 -11.84 -16.49 -11.37
N GLU A 157 -12.05 -16.04 -12.60
CA GLU A 157 -11.72 -16.79 -13.82
C GLU A 157 -10.23 -17.05 -13.96
N ALA A 158 -9.37 -16.06 -13.71
CA ALA A 158 -7.92 -16.24 -13.74
C ALA A 158 -7.44 -17.26 -12.69
N LEU A 159 -8.06 -17.28 -11.52
CA LEU A 159 -7.73 -18.23 -10.45
C LEU A 159 -8.25 -19.64 -10.78
N ALA A 160 -9.43 -19.75 -11.37
CA ALA A 160 -9.96 -21.02 -11.88
C ALA A 160 -9.08 -21.58 -13.00
N PHE A 161 -8.69 -20.76 -13.98
CA PHE A 161 -7.83 -21.16 -15.08
C PHE A 161 -6.42 -21.55 -14.60
N TYR A 162 -5.86 -20.82 -13.63
CA TYR A 162 -4.59 -21.17 -12.99
C TYR A 162 -4.67 -22.49 -12.22
N VAL A 163 -5.79 -22.81 -11.57
CA VAL A 163 -5.97 -24.12 -10.94
C VAL A 163 -6.13 -25.23 -12.00
N LEU A 164 -6.94 -24.99 -13.02
CA LEU A 164 -7.25 -25.96 -14.08
C LEU A 164 -6.03 -26.32 -14.95
N LEU A 165 -5.19 -25.35 -15.31
CA LEU A 165 -3.95 -25.58 -16.08
C LEU A 165 -2.94 -26.50 -15.38
N PHE A 166 -3.09 -26.70 -14.07
CA PHE A 166 -2.14 -27.46 -13.25
C PHE A 166 -2.83 -28.57 -12.45
N LEU A 167 -4.11 -28.85 -12.72
CA LEU A 167 -4.67 -30.16 -12.38
C LEU A 167 -3.93 -31.21 -13.21
N PRO A 168 -3.51 -32.34 -12.61
CA PRO A 168 -2.90 -33.41 -13.38
C PRO A 168 -3.86 -33.84 -14.50
N GLU A 169 -3.35 -33.94 -15.73
CA GLU A 169 -4.09 -34.62 -16.80
C GLU A 169 -4.40 -36.03 -16.29
N THR A 170 -5.70 -36.33 -16.16
CA THR A 170 -6.21 -37.66 -15.78
C THR A 170 -5.87 -38.68 -16.83
#